data_AF-X5I1U0-F1
#
_entry.id   AF-X5I1U0-F1
#
_cell.length_a   1.000
_cell.length_b   1.000
_cell.length_c   1.000
_cell.angle_alpha   90.00
_cell.angle_beta   90.00
_cell.angle_gamma   90.00
#
_symmetry.space_group_name_H-M   'P 1'
#
loop_
_entity.id
_entity.type
_entity.pdbx_description
1 polymer ?
#
loop_
_entity_poly.entity_id
_entity_poly.type
_entity_poly.pdbx_seq_one_letter_code
_entity_poly.pdbx_strand_id
1 'polypeptide(L)'
;IIGIHRTPFLNNYREDRYDLFQKQAEITKSQHGNANVRYAWLPCSKAAVDEMMLNGTLQVKKPTRCPPYGTGVLLAPANCSINCVNYSDVDENGIIYMMLCRVVMGNVEIVHHGSKQHQPSNEYFDSGVDDLKNPQHYIVWDMNLNSHIYSEFVVTIKLPSKAKDSLFTQEDCHDSSDASLVLSPSSADSVSQDMNLEASPALGGQYEAPMLGGSMAKAPSTPWMPFSMLFAAISTKLPR
;
A
#
# COMPACT_ATOMS: atom_id res chain seq x y z
N ILE A 1 -12.65 2.93 -13.50
CA ILE A 1 -13.17 3.91 -12.52
C ILE A 1 -14.59 4.24 -12.93
N ILE A 2 -15.56 4.16 -12.01
CA ILE A 2 -16.98 4.41 -12.31
C ILE A 2 -17.50 5.72 -11.69
N GLY A 3 -16.76 6.30 -10.75
CA GLY A 3 -17.12 7.59 -10.16
C GLY A 3 -15.94 8.24 -9.43
N ILE A 4 -15.89 9.57 -9.49
CA ILE A 4 -15.00 10.40 -8.67
C ILE A 4 -15.86 11.53 -8.13
N HIS A 5 -15.97 11.62 -6.81
CA HIS A 5 -16.83 12.59 -6.14
C HIS A 5 -16.02 13.34 -5.10
N ARG A 6 -16.17 14.66 -5.06
CA ARG A 6 -15.60 15.46 -3.98
C ARG A 6 -16.39 15.21 -2.70
N THR A 7 -15.69 15.06 -1.58
CA THR A 7 -16.34 14.91 -0.27
C THR A 7 -16.94 16.25 0.20
N PRO A 8 -17.91 16.25 1.13
CA PRO A 8 -18.50 17.48 1.65
C PRO A 8 -17.49 18.42 2.31
N PHE A 9 -17.71 19.72 2.23
CA PHE A 9 -16.84 20.70 2.90
C PHE A 9 -17.00 20.68 4.42
N LEU A 10 -18.23 20.45 4.89
CA LEU A 10 -18.58 20.51 6.30
C LEU A 10 -18.65 19.10 6.90
N ASN A 11 -18.28 19.00 8.19
CA ASN A 11 -18.61 17.84 9.01
C ASN A 11 -20.03 17.97 9.61
N ASN A 12 -20.42 16.97 10.39
CA ASN A 12 -21.67 16.92 11.15
C ASN A 12 -21.83 18.05 12.17
N TYR A 13 -20.73 18.69 12.59
CA TYR A 13 -20.73 19.87 13.46
C TYR A 13 -20.79 21.20 12.69
N ARG A 14 -20.94 21.16 11.36
CA ARG A 14 -20.93 22.32 10.45
C ARG A 14 -19.62 23.10 10.47
N GLU A 15 -18.51 22.42 10.75
CA GLU A 15 -17.17 22.98 10.69
C GLU A 15 -16.53 22.67 9.33
N ASP A 16 -15.74 23.61 8.82
CA ASP A 16 -14.95 23.41 7.60
C ASP A 16 -13.81 22.41 7.89
N ARG A 17 -13.92 21.24 7.27
CA ARG A 17 -12.98 20.13 7.51
C ARG A 17 -11.59 20.43 6.97
N TYR A 18 -11.51 21.23 5.90
CA TYR A 18 -10.23 21.61 5.32
C TYR A 18 -9.54 22.66 6.19
N ASP A 19 -10.28 23.61 6.77
CA ASP A 19 -9.75 24.57 7.74
C ASP A 19 -9.22 23.86 9.01
N LEU A 20 -9.97 22.90 9.55
CA LEU A 20 -9.51 22.08 10.69
C LEU A 20 -8.20 21.34 10.37
N PHE A 21 -8.10 20.74 9.19
CA PHE A 21 -6.89 20.07 8.73
C PHE A 21 -5.72 21.05 8.55
N GLN A 22 -5.97 22.25 8.00
CA GLN A 22 -4.94 23.27 7.85
C GLN A 22 -4.38 23.73 9.20
N LYS A 23 -5.24 23.95 10.18
CA LYS A 23 -4.82 24.26 11.57
C LYS A 23 -3.95 23.15 12.14
N GLN A 24 -4.31 21.88 11.95
CA GLN A 24 -3.48 20.76 12.39
C GLN A 24 -2.10 20.76 11.70
N ALA A 25 -2.06 20.99 10.38
CA ALA A 25 -0.80 21.09 9.66
C ALA A 25 0.07 22.26 10.17
N GLU A 26 -0.51 23.40 10.51
CA GLU A 26 0.20 24.54 11.10
C GLU A 26 0.77 24.23 12.48
N ILE A 27 0.01 23.52 13.33
CA ILE A 27 0.47 23.07 14.65
C ILE A 27 1.67 22.14 14.50
N THR A 28 1.56 21.08 13.70
CA THR A 28 2.67 20.12 13.47
C THR A 28 3.88 20.82 12.86
N LYS A 29 3.68 21.75 11.92
CA LYS A 29 4.78 22.56 11.36
C LYS A 29 5.46 23.42 12.42
N SER A 30 4.70 23.98 13.36
CA SER A 30 5.26 24.82 14.43
C SER A 30 6.07 23.99 15.44
N GLN A 31 5.66 22.75 15.69
CA GLN A 31 6.36 21.83 16.61
C GLN A 31 7.63 21.22 16.00
N HIS A 32 7.58 20.82 14.74
CA HIS A 32 8.64 20.02 14.11
C HIS A 32 9.33 20.71 12.90
N GLY A 33 8.94 21.95 12.59
CA GLY A 33 9.45 22.73 11.45
C GLY A 33 8.82 22.37 10.09
N ASN A 34 8.26 21.16 9.95
CA ASN A 34 7.62 20.69 8.72
C ASN A 34 6.43 19.77 9.04
N ALA A 35 5.25 20.10 8.52
CA ALA A 35 4.06 19.27 8.65
C ALA A 35 4.12 17.97 7.82
N ASN A 36 5.01 17.91 6.82
CA ASN A 36 5.17 16.78 5.92
C ASN A 36 3.82 16.31 5.33
N VAL A 37 3.05 17.25 4.76
CA VAL A 37 1.74 16.93 4.18
C VAL A 37 1.91 16.11 2.90
N ARG A 38 1.25 14.95 2.83
CA ARG A 38 1.31 14.02 1.69
C ARG A 38 -0.08 13.68 1.17
N TYR A 39 -0.14 13.31 -0.10
CA TYR A 39 -1.31 12.63 -0.64
C TYR A 39 -1.19 11.13 -0.41
N ALA A 40 -2.30 10.49 -0.05
CA ALA A 40 -2.36 9.05 0.17
C ALA A 40 -3.75 8.49 -0.15
N TRP A 41 -3.80 7.21 -0.49
CA TRP A 41 -4.99 6.44 -0.79
C TRP A 41 -5.43 5.67 0.45
N LEU A 42 -6.67 5.91 0.87
CA LEU A 42 -7.32 5.23 1.97
C LEU A 42 -8.30 4.18 1.40
N PRO A 43 -8.13 2.88 1.70
CA PRO A 43 -9.15 1.89 1.37
C PRO A 43 -10.38 2.11 2.25
N CYS A 44 -11.57 2.07 1.67
CA CYS A 44 -12.83 2.31 2.38
C CYS A 44 -13.86 1.22 2.07
N SER A 45 -14.80 1.01 2.99
CA SER A 45 -16.03 0.27 2.71
C SER A 45 -17.06 1.20 2.10
N LYS A 46 -18.10 0.62 1.48
CA LYS A 46 -19.27 1.39 1.02
C LYS A 46 -19.89 2.20 2.16
N ALA A 47 -20.04 1.61 3.35
CA ALA A 47 -20.60 2.27 4.53
C ALA A 47 -19.77 3.48 4.97
N ALA A 48 -18.43 3.38 4.93
CA ALA A 48 -17.54 4.50 5.25
C ALA A 48 -17.67 5.65 4.24
N VAL A 49 -17.86 5.33 2.95
CA VAL A 49 -18.14 6.34 1.92
C VAL A 49 -19.50 6.99 2.15
N ASP A 50 -20.53 6.21 2.43
CA ASP A 50 -21.88 6.74 2.67
C ASP A 50 -21.89 7.70 3.88
N GLU A 51 -21.23 7.33 4.98
CA GLU A 51 -21.06 8.17 6.17
C GLU A 51 -20.28 9.46 5.87
N MET A 52 -19.19 9.35 5.10
CA MET A 52 -18.41 10.50 4.66
C MET A 52 -19.24 11.46 3.81
N MET A 53 -20.07 10.95 2.90
CA MET A 53 -20.88 11.77 2.01
C MET A 53 -22.09 12.39 2.73
N LEU A 54 -22.66 11.71 3.73
CA LEU A 54 -23.82 12.19 4.48
C LEU A 54 -23.43 13.16 5.60
N ASN A 55 -22.42 12.79 6.39
CA ASN A 55 -22.07 13.47 7.64
C ASN A 55 -20.72 14.19 7.58
N GLY A 56 -19.93 14.03 6.51
CA GLY A 56 -18.58 14.58 6.44
C GLY A 56 -17.60 13.95 7.46
N THR A 57 -17.98 12.81 8.05
CA THR A 57 -17.22 12.15 9.10
C THR A 57 -16.38 11.02 8.50
N LEU A 58 -15.10 10.98 8.85
CA LEU A 58 -14.23 9.87 8.45
C LEU A 58 -14.38 8.71 9.44
N GLN A 59 -15.00 7.62 8.99
CA GLN A 59 -15.01 6.36 9.72
C GLN A 59 -14.18 5.33 8.97
N VAL A 60 -13.14 4.81 9.61
CA VAL A 60 -12.27 3.81 9.01
C VAL A 60 -12.36 2.51 9.79
N LYS A 61 -12.67 1.44 9.09
CA LYS A 61 -12.51 0.07 9.56
C LYS A 61 -11.34 -0.52 8.81
N LYS A 62 -10.32 -1.03 9.53
CA LYS A 62 -9.16 -1.68 8.91
C LYS A 62 -9.64 -2.88 8.07
N PRO A 63 -9.40 -2.89 6.74
CA PRO A 63 -9.72 -4.03 5.89
C PRO A 63 -8.98 -5.30 6.33
N THR A 64 -9.59 -6.47 6.08
CA THR A 64 -9.00 -7.77 6.47
C THR A 64 -7.68 -8.04 5.74
N ARG A 65 -7.51 -7.51 4.53
CA ARG A 65 -6.31 -7.70 3.70
C ARG A 65 -5.19 -6.71 3.99
N CYS A 66 -5.38 -5.75 4.90
CA CYS A 66 -4.32 -4.80 5.23
C CYS A 66 -3.15 -5.51 5.93
N PRO A 67 -1.89 -5.26 5.51
CA PRO A 67 -0.75 -5.81 6.21
C PRO A 67 -0.66 -5.29 7.65
N PRO A 68 -0.04 -6.08 8.55
CA PRO A 68 0.03 -5.75 9.96
C PRO A 68 1.14 -4.72 10.24
N TYR A 69 0.84 -3.44 10.12
CA TYR A 69 1.72 -2.34 10.56
C TYR A 69 1.07 -1.58 11.72
N GLY A 70 1.03 -2.20 12.90
CA GLY A 70 0.40 -1.60 14.06
C GLY A 70 -1.13 -1.48 13.99
N THR A 71 -1.68 -0.83 15.01
CA THR A 71 -3.09 -0.48 15.18
C THR A 71 -3.25 0.99 14.83
N GLY A 72 -3.88 1.24 13.69
CA GLY A 72 -4.04 2.56 13.11
C GLY A 72 -4.63 2.43 11.71
N VAL A 73 -4.84 3.58 11.08
CA VAL A 73 -5.25 3.67 9.69
C VAL A 73 -4.06 3.51 8.77
N LEU A 74 -4.14 2.47 7.93
CA LEU A 74 -3.16 2.20 6.90
C LEU A 74 -3.57 2.91 5.60
N LEU A 75 -2.69 3.77 5.08
CA LEU A 75 -2.86 4.41 3.78
C LEU A 75 -1.74 3.99 2.83
N ALA A 76 -2.04 3.88 1.54
CA ALA A 76 -1.01 3.72 0.53
C ALA A 76 -0.56 5.10 0.03
N PRO A 77 0.75 5.36 -0.15
CA PRO A 77 1.22 6.61 -0.75
C PRO A 77 0.60 6.88 -2.13
N ALA A 78 0.54 8.15 -2.56
CA ALA A 78 -0.15 8.55 -3.79
C ALA A 78 0.31 7.80 -5.06
N ASN A 79 1.59 7.42 -5.13
CA ASN A 79 2.19 6.64 -6.23
C ASN A 79 1.96 5.12 -6.12
N CYS A 80 1.35 4.65 -5.02
CA CYS A 80 1.15 3.25 -4.70
C CYS A 80 -0.35 2.90 -4.67
N SER A 81 -1.18 3.45 -5.56
CA SER A 81 -2.63 3.20 -5.58
C SER A 81 -3.00 1.72 -5.68
N ILE A 82 -2.17 0.92 -6.38
CA ILE A 82 -2.35 -0.53 -6.51
C ILE A 82 -2.34 -1.25 -5.16
N ASN A 83 -1.54 -0.77 -4.21
CA ASN A 83 -1.49 -1.31 -2.85
C ASN A 83 -2.84 -1.12 -2.15
N CYS A 84 -3.40 0.08 -2.24
CA CYS A 84 -4.72 0.37 -1.66
C CYS A 84 -5.82 -0.48 -2.33
N VAL A 85 -5.77 -0.69 -3.66
CA VAL A 85 -6.68 -1.62 -4.35
C VAL A 85 -6.58 -3.04 -3.80
N ASN A 86 -5.37 -3.53 -3.52
CA ASN A 86 -5.16 -4.87 -2.97
C ASN A 86 -5.71 -5.02 -1.53
N TYR A 87 -5.70 -3.94 -0.75
CA TYR A 87 -6.25 -3.93 0.61
C TYR A 87 -7.77 -3.79 0.64
N SER A 88 -8.35 -3.13 -0.36
CA SER A 88 -9.79 -2.84 -0.41
C SER A 88 -10.64 -4.12 -0.41
N ASP A 89 -11.68 -4.08 0.42
CA ASP A 89 -12.77 -5.04 0.35
C ASP A 89 -13.61 -4.76 -0.90
N VAL A 90 -14.04 -5.85 -1.56
CA VAL A 90 -14.88 -5.79 -2.75
C VAL A 90 -16.33 -6.02 -2.30
N ASP A 91 -17.24 -5.14 -2.72
CA ASP A 91 -18.66 -5.29 -2.41
C ASP A 91 -19.33 -6.39 -3.26
N GLU A 92 -20.61 -6.64 -2.98
CA GLU A 92 -21.44 -7.61 -3.71
C GLU A 92 -21.54 -7.36 -5.22
N ASN A 93 -21.27 -6.13 -5.67
CA ASN A 93 -21.35 -5.70 -7.07
C ASN A 93 -19.99 -5.71 -7.78
N GLY A 94 -18.93 -6.17 -7.10
CA GLY A 94 -17.57 -6.13 -7.64
C GLY A 94 -16.93 -4.74 -7.60
N ILE A 95 -17.39 -3.86 -6.71
CA ILE A 95 -16.94 -2.48 -6.59
C ILE A 95 -16.01 -2.34 -5.38
N ILE A 96 -14.92 -1.59 -5.57
CA ILE A 96 -14.06 -1.12 -4.50
C ILE A 96 -14.22 0.39 -4.32
N TYR A 97 -14.07 0.82 -3.07
CA TYR A 97 -14.17 2.21 -2.65
C TYR A 97 -12.84 2.65 -2.04
N MET A 98 -12.36 3.81 -2.47
CA MET A 98 -11.13 4.41 -1.98
C MET A 98 -11.34 5.92 -1.80
N MET A 99 -10.61 6.52 -0.89
CA MET A 99 -10.53 7.98 -0.78
C MET A 99 -9.11 8.47 -1.07
N LEU A 100 -9.00 9.55 -1.84
CA LEU A 100 -7.77 10.32 -1.94
C LEU A 100 -7.76 11.33 -0.80
N CYS A 101 -6.76 11.21 0.07
CA CYS A 101 -6.62 12.01 1.27
C CYS A 101 -5.37 12.89 1.20
N ARG A 102 -5.41 14.03 1.89
CA ARG A 102 -4.22 14.74 2.38
C ARG A 102 -3.96 14.27 3.80
N VAL A 103 -2.71 14.00 4.10
CA VAL A 103 -2.28 13.45 5.39
C VAL A 103 -1.16 14.31 5.94
N VAL A 104 -1.29 14.79 7.17
CA VAL A 104 -0.18 15.36 7.94
C VAL A 104 0.65 14.18 8.46
N MET A 105 1.82 13.93 7.88
CA MET A 105 2.69 12.85 8.35
C MET A 105 3.64 13.30 9.46
N GLY A 106 3.93 14.61 9.56
CA GLY A 106 4.90 15.13 10.52
C GLY A 106 6.25 14.40 10.49
N ASN A 107 6.82 14.18 11.66
CA ASN A 107 7.96 13.30 11.87
C ASN A 107 7.51 11.84 11.84
N VAL A 108 8.09 11.09 10.90
CA VAL A 108 7.73 9.69 10.67
C VAL A 108 8.71 8.74 11.35
N GLU A 109 8.18 7.68 11.97
CA GLU A 109 8.96 6.55 12.46
C GLU A 109 8.82 5.33 11.54
N ILE A 110 9.83 4.46 11.56
CA ILE A 110 9.75 3.18 10.86
C ILE A 110 8.89 2.22 11.69
N VAL A 111 7.80 1.73 11.10
CA VAL A 111 6.95 0.70 11.68
C VAL A 111 7.22 -0.61 10.97
N HIS A 112 7.76 -1.59 11.69
CA HIS A 112 8.06 -2.89 11.13
C HIS A 112 6.79 -3.74 10.91
N HIS A 113 6.83 -4.57 9.87
CA HIS A 113 5.78 -5.56 9.61
C HIS A 113 5.59 -6.48 10.83
N GLY A 114 4.35 -6.70 11.23
CA GLY A 114 3.97 -7.47 12.42
C GLY A 114 3.93 -6.66 13.72
N SER A 115 4.23 -5.35 13.67
CA SER A 115 4.17 -4.48 14.85
C SER A 115 2.77 -4.44 15.47
N LYS A 116 2.71 -4.40 16.80
CA LYS A 116 1.49 -4.23 17.61
C LYS A 116 1.35 -2.82 18.20
N GLN A 117 2.18 -1.90 17.73
CA GLN A 117 2.17 -0.51 18.16
C GLN A 117 0.84 0.16 17.81
N HIS A 118 0.30 0.97 18.72
CA HIS A 118 -1.02 1.62 18.59
C HIS A 118 -0.96 3.15 18.74
N GLN A 119 0.24 3.68 18.93
CA GLN A 119 0.55 5.10 19.13
C GLN A 119 2.01 5.32 18.75
N PRO A 120 2.50 6.57 18.65
CA PRO A 120 3.91 6.82 18.38
C PRO A 120 4.84 6.17 19.43
N SER A 121 6.04 5.76 19.04
CA SER A 121 7.00 5.18 19.99
C SER A 121 7.50 6.19 21.04
N ASN A 122 7.47 7.48 20.71
CA ASN A 122 7.74 8.59 21.62
C ASN A 122 7.12 9.90 21.08
N GLU A 123 7.24 10.99 21.84
CA GLU A 123 6.67 12.31 21.51
C GLU A 123 7.32 13.02 20.31
N TYR A 124 8.45 12.51 19.80
CA TYR A 124 9.11 13.10 18.63
C TYR A 124 8.42 12.71 17.32
N PHE A 125 7.66 11.62 17.31
CA PHE A 125 7.01 11.06 16.12
C PHE A 125 5.50 11.33 16.10
N ASP A 126 5.00 11.62 14.92
CA ASP A 126 3.58 11.89 14.66
C ASP A 126 2.87 10.69 14.03
N SER A 127 3.56 9.99 13.13
CA SER A 127 3.00 8.91 12.30
C SER A 127 4.05 7.87 11.91
N GLY A 128 3.60 6.76 11.32
CA GLY A 128 4.45 5.64 10.91
C GLY A 128 4.60 5.50 9.41
N VAL A 129 5.72 4.90 8.99
CA VAL A 129 6.01 4.49 7.62
C VAL A 129 6.73 3.14 7.60
N ASP A 130 6.55 2.35 6.55
CA ASP A 130 7.26 1.07 6.40
C ASP A 130 8.72 1.24 5.96
N ASP A 131 8.98 2.17 5.04
CA ASP A 131 10.32 2.51 4.55
C ASP A 131 10.47 4.02 4.30
N LEU A 132 11.60 4.61 4.76
CA LEU A 132 11.83 6.05 4.65
C LEU A 132 12.14 6.53 3.22
N LYS A 133 12.70 5.67 2.37
CA LYS A 133 13.15 6.01 1.02
C LYS A 133 12.07 5.73 -0.02
N ASN A 134 11.45 4.57 0.07
CA ASN A 134 10.42 4.11 -0.85
C ASN A 134 9.20 3.59 -0.09
N PRO A 135 8.43 4.50 0.56
CA PRO A 135 7.28 4.10 1.35
C PRO A 135 6.26 3.38 0.50
N GLN A 136 5.73 2.26 1.01
CA GLN A 136 4.57 1.58 0.46
C GLN A 136 3.35 1.72 1.36
N HIS A 137 3.56 2.11 2.62
CA HIS A 137 2.55 2.20 3.66
C HIS A 137 2.77 3.41 4.57
N TYR A 138 1.72 4.17 4.80
CA TYR A 138 1.63 5.16 5.86
C TYR A 138 0.70 4.66 6.95
N ILE A 139 1.05 4.92 8.20
CA ILE A 139 0.29 4.55 9.37
C ILE A 139 -0.05 5.83 10.12
N VAL A 140 -1.33 6.16 10.19
CA VAL A 140 -1.85 7.22 11.07
C VAL A 140 -2.50 6.55 12.26
N TRP A 141 -2.02 6.85 13.47
CA TRP A 141 -2.57 6.30 14.70
C TRP A 141 -4.03 6.71 14.91
N ASP A 142 -4.85 5.87 15.53
CA ASP A 142 -6.29 6.10 15.66
C ASP A 142 -6.62 7.42 16.38
N MET A 143 -5.79 7.81 17.35
CA MET A 143 -5.92 9.09 18.06
C MET A 143 -5.79 10.32 17.15
N ASN A 144 -5.13 10.18 15.99
CA ASN A 144 -4.85 11.23 15.03
C ASN A 144 -5.77 11.19 13.80
N LEU A 145 -6.70 10.24 13.74
CA LEU A 145 -7.56 10.00 12.57
C LEU A 145 -8.24 11.26 12.03
N ASN A 146 -8.91 12.00 12.93
CA ASN A 146 -9.77 13.13 12.56
C ASN A 146 -9.01 14.44 12.36
N SER A 147 -7.80 14.55 12.89
CA SER A 147 -6.98 15.76 12.80
C SER A 147 -5.97 15.69 11.66
N HIS A 148 -5.37 14.52 11.42
CA HIS A 148 -4.25 14.35 10.49
C HIS A 148 -4.69 13.87 9.10
N ILE A 149 -5.96 13.51 8.88
CA ILE A 149 -6.45 13.05 7.57
C ILE A 149 -7.59 13.92 7.08
N TYR A 150 -7.39 14.55 5.93
CA TYR A 150 -8.45 15.21 5.17
C TYR A 150 -8.77 14.39 3.92
N SER A 151 -9.96 13.79 3.89
CA SER A 151 -10.44 13.02 2.74
C SER A 151 -11.05 13.97 1.70
N GLU A 152 -10.41 14.13 0.54
CA GLU A 152 -10.76 15.15 -0.47
C GLU A 152 -11.67 14.59 -1.57
N PHE A 153 -11.38 13.37 -2.03
CA PHE A 153 -12.15 12.72 -3.09
C PHE A 153 -12.48 11.28 -2.76
N VAL A 154 -13.69 10.84 -3.06
CA VAL A 154 -14.10 9.44 -3.16
C VAL A 154 -13.87 8.97 -4.60
N VAL A 155 -13.19 7.84 -4.75
CA VAL A 155 -12.98 7.15 -6.03
C VAL A 155 -13.61 5.78 -5.94
N THR A 156 -14.55 5.52 -6.84
CA THR A 156 -15.28 4.26 -6.94
C THR A 156 -14.84 3.51 -8.18
N ILE A 157 -14.45 2.25 -8.03
CA ILE A 157 -13.90 1.44 -9.12
C ILE A 157 -14.63 0.11 -9.19
N LYS A 158 -15.23 -0.19 -10.35
CA LYS A 158 -15.73 -1.52 -10.66
C LYS A 158 -14.57 -2.37 -11.16
N LEU A 159 -14.31 -3.49 -10.48
CA LEU A 159 -13.32 -4.46 -10.94
C LEU A 159 -13.88 -5.22 -12.16
N PRO A 160 -13.04 -5.61 -13.12
CA PRO A 160 -13.45 -6.51 -14.19
C PRO A 160 -14.01 -7.78 -13.55
N SER A 161 -15.19 -8.21 -13.98
CA SER A 161 -15.65 -9.56 -13.65
C SER A 161 -14.62 -10.53 -14.18
N LYS A 162 -14.00 -11.33 -13.30
CA LYS A 162 -13.17 -12.44 -13.77
C LYS A 162 -14.10 -13.34 -14.58
N ALA A 163 -13.97 -13.31 -15.91
CA ALA A 163 -14.47 -14.40 -16.73
C ALA A 163 -13.86 -15.67 -16.14
N LYS A 164 -14.68 -16.69 -15.98
CA LYS A 164 -14.38 -17.90 -15.23
C LYS A 164 -13.38 -18.77 -15.99
N ASP A 165 -12.18 -18.27 -16.27
CA ASP A 165 -11.09 -18.99 -16.89
C ASP A 165 -9.74 -18.52 -16.31
N SER A 166 -9.14 -19.44 -15.55
CA SER A 166 -7.75 -19.53 -15.08
C SER A 166 -7.04 -18.24 -14.60
N LEU A 167 -6.77 -18.18 -13.29
CA LEU A 167 -5.55 -17.53 -12.81
C LEU A 167 -4.92 -18.36 -11.69
N PHE A 168 -3.86 -19.06 -12.11
CA PHE A 168 -2.64 -19.42 -11.40
C PHE A 168 -2.76 -20.15 -10.06
N THR A 169 -2.49 -21.45 -10.15
CA THR A 169 -1.63 -22.22 -9.25
C THR A 169 -0.53 -21.32 -8.66
N GLN A 170 -0.52 -21.17 -7.35
CA GLN A 170 0.72 -20.92 -6.64
C GLN A 170 1.05 -22.23 -5.93
N GLU A 171 2.10 -22.89 -6.44
CA GLU A 171 2.75 -24.03 -5.81
C GLU A 171 3.23 -23.60 -4.42
N ASP A 172 2.64 -24.19 -3.39
CA ASP A 172 3.28 -24.26 -2.08
C ASP A 172 4.41 -25.30 -2.18
N CYS A 173 5.64 -24.81 -2.35
CA CYS A 173 6.84 -25.59 -2.09
C CYS A 173 7.02 -25.71 -0.58
N HIS A 174 6.45 -26.75 0.01
CA HIS A 174 6.89 -27.26 1.30
C HIS A 174 7.26 -28.74 1.15
N ASP A 175 8.56 -28.96 0.97
CA ASP A 175 9.26 -30.17 1.37
C ASP A 175 8.82 -30.58 2.78
N SER A 176 8.24 -31.77 2.92
CA SER A 176 8.53 -32.62 4.07
C SER A 176 8.04 -34.05 3.85
N SER A 177 9.00 -34.96 3.98
CA SER A 177 8.87 -36.26 4.66
C SER A 177 8.16 -37.38 3.89
N ASP A 178 8.94 -38.03 3.04
CA ASP A 178 8.70 -39.40 2.62
C ASP A 178 8.99 -40.34 3.82
N ALA A 179 7.96 -41.05 4.29
CA ALA A 179 8.09 -42.08 5.33
C ALA A 179 7.29 -43.31 4.90
N SER A 180 7.90 -44.11 4.03
CA SER A 180 7.44 -45.45 3.68
C SER A 180 8.32 -46.49 4.38
N LEU A 181 7.65 -47.42 5.06
CA LEU A 181 8.20 -48.44 5.94
C LEU A 181 8.80 -49.62 5.15
N VAL A 182 10.05 -49.96 5.50
CA VAL A 182 10.62 -51.32 5.69
C VAL A 182 10.44 -52.36 4.56
N LEU A 183 11.56 -52.79 3.97
CA LEU A 183 12.10 -54.17 4.00
C LEU A 183 13.36 -54.29 3.08
N SER A 184 14.52 -54.57 3.68
CA SER A 184 15.76 -55.02 2.99
C SER A 184 15.68 -56.53 2.66
N PRO A 185 16.67 -57.23 2.01
CA PRO A 185 18.06 -56.85 1.73
C PRO A 185 18.67 -57.37 0.39
N SER A 186 20.01 -57.30 0.30
CA SER A 186 20.97 -57.68 -0.76
C SER A 186 21.32 -56.52 -1.71
N SER A 187 22.57 -56.20 -2.02
CA SER A 187 23.88 -56.88 -1.89
C SER A 187 25.00 -55.83 -1.98
N ALA A 188 26.18 -56.14 -1.43
CA ALA A 188 27.56 -55.81 -1.84
C ALA A 188 27.76 -54.57 -2.76
N ASP A 189 28.69 -53.65 -2.55
CA ASP A 189 30.06 -53.81 -2.06
C ASP A 189 30.72 -52.42 -1.99
N SER A 190 31.73 -52.29 -1.11
CA SER A 190 32.96 -51.48 -1.28
C SER A 190 32.87 -49.94 -1.43
N VAL A 191 33.34 -49.11 -0.48
CA VAL A 191 34.74 -48.76 -0.12
C VAL A 191 34.95 -47.24 -0.31
N SER A 192 35.06 -46.56 0.83
CA SER A 192 36.00 -45.50 1.27
C SER A 192 36.09 -44.09 0.67
N GLN A 193 36.34 -43.19 1.63
CA GLN A 193 37.13 -41.93 1.64
C GLN A 193 36.37 -40.66 1.23
N ASP A 194 36.06 -39.76 2.19
CA ASP A 194 36.96 -38.75 2.78
C ASP A 194 37.75 -38.03 1.66
N MET A 195 37.77 -36.69 1.52
CA MET A 195 38.15 -35.74 2.56
C MET A 195 37.66 -34.32 2.19
N ASN A 196 37.37 -33.59 3.25
CA ASN A 196 37.33 -32.14 3.39
C ASN A 196 38.51 -31.41 2.69
N LEU A 197 38.28 -30.21 2.15
CA LEU A 197 39.04 -28.98 2.47
C LEU A 197 38.58 -27.77 1.63
N GLU A 198 38.14 -26.76 2.39
CA GLU A 198 38.19 -25.31 2.22
C GLU A 198 38.73 -24.60 0.94
N ALA A 199 38.09 -23.44 0.74
CA ALA A 199 38.65 -22.12 0.38
C ALA A 199 38.40 -21.57 -1.05
N SER A 200 37.61 -20.49 -1.07
CA SER A 200 37.51 -19.40 -2.07
C SER A 200 38.87 -18.69 -2.30
N PRO A 201 39.03 -17.59 -3.09
CA PRO A 201 38.08 -16.80 -3.90
C PRO A 201 38.62 -16.28 -5.28
N ALA A 202 37.75 -15.55 -5.99
CA ALA A 202 38.03 -14.42 -6.93
C ALA A 202 38.85 -14.63 -8.22
N LEU A 203 38.29 -14.25 -9.39
CA LEU A 203 38.61 -13.01 -10.14
C LEU A 203 37.81 -12.93 -11.46
N GLY A 204 37.71 -11.72 -12.00
CA GLY A 204 36.83 -11.30 -13.08
C GLY A 204 36.97 -11.98 -14.46
N GLY A 205 35.91 -11.84 -15.24
CA GLY A 205 35.85 -12.16 -16.65
C GLY A 205 34.68 -11.43 -17.31
N GLN A 206 34.98 -10.39 -18.06
CA GLN A 206 34.06 -9.73 -18.98
C GLN A 206 33.82 -10.66 -20.19
N TYR A 207 32.57 -10.88 -20.59
CA TYR A 207 32.26 -11.39 -21.93
C TYR A 207 30.99 -10.75 -22.46
N GLU A 208 31.14 -10.22 -23.67
CA GLU A 208 30.18 -9.58 -24.55
C GLU A 208 29.06 -10.54 -25.00
N ALA A 209 27.89 -9.97 -25.29
CA ALA A 209 26.66 -10.68 -25.64
C ALA A 209 26.63 -11.17 -27.11
N PRO A 210 25.94 -12.29 -27.41
CA PRO A 210 25.53 -12.62 -28.78
C PRO A 210 24.18 -11.98 -29.11
N MET A 211 24.16 -11.22 -30.21
CA MET A 211 22.97 -10.66 -30.84
C MET A 211 22.06 -11.76 -31.39
N LEU A 212 20.80 -11.81 -30.94
CA LEU A 212 19.72 -12.50 -31.65
C LEU A 212 18.62 -11.49 -32.00
N GLY A 213 18.48 -11.23 -33.30
CA GLY A 213 17.43 -10.40 -33.86
C GLY A 213 16.05 -11.04 -33.65
N GLY A 214 15.24 -10.39 -32.82
CA GLY A 214 13.80 -10.59 -32.73
C GLY A 214 13.11 -9.26 -32.99
N SER A 215 12.30 -9.20 -34.05
CA SER A 215 11.45 -8.06 -34.36
C SER A 215 10.48 -7.78 -33.20
N MET A 216 10.81 -6.82 -32.34
CA MET A 216 9.86 -6.33 -31.34
C MET A 216 8.85 -5.40 -32.01
N ALA A 217 7.59 -5.85 -32.07
CA ALA A 217 6.47 -4.95 -32.27
C ALA A 217 6.52 -3.87 -31.19
N LYS A 218 6.72 -2.62 -31.63
CA LYS A 218 6.78 -1.44 -30.79
C LYS A 218 5.42 -1.28 -30.09
N ALA A 219 5.38 -1.57 -28.79
CA ALA A 219 4.21 -1.26 -27.97
C ALA A 219 3.92 0.25 -28.09
N PRO A 220 2.66 0.68 -28.22
CA PRO A 220 2.34 2.09 -28.29
C PRO A 220 2.65 2.72 -26.93
N SER A 221 3.75 3.46 -26.86
CA SER A 221 4.10 4.29 -25.70
C SER A 221 3.19 5.51 -25.70
N THR A 222 1.96 5.37 -25.21
CA THR A 222 1.20 6.54 -24.80
C THR A 222 1.78 7.00 -23.46
N PRO A 223 2.15 8.28 -23.31
CA PRO A 223 2.61 8.80 -22.04
C PRO A 223 1.40 8.85 -21.10
N TRP A 224 1.22 7.83 -20.27
CA TRP A 224 0.24 7.87 -19.21
C TRP A 224 0.66 8.95 -18.22
N MET A 225 -0.13 10.01 -18.16
CA MET A 225 0.03 11.04 -17.15
C MET A 225 -0.26 10.40 -15.78
N PRO A 226 0.66 10.50 -14.78
CA PRO A 226 0.40 10.01 -13.44
C PRO A 226 -0.89 10.62 -12.87
N PHE A 227 -1.66 9.84 -12.10
CA PHE A 227 -2.94 10.29 -11.56
C PHE A 227 -2.85 11.61 -10.78
N SER A 228 -1.76 11.85 -10.05
CA SER A 228 -1.50 13.13 -9.37
C SER A 228 -1.49 14.33 -10.31
N MET A 229 -0.91 14.16 -11.50
CA MET A 229 -0.83 15.17 -12.54
C MET A 229 -2.16 15.31 -13.30
N LEU A 230 -2.92 14.22 -13.44
CA LEU A 230 -4.31 14.25 -13.91
C LEU A 230 -5.21 15.07 -12.99
N PHE A 231 -5.15 14.82 -11.68
CA PHE A 231 -5.94 15.56 -10.69
C PHE A 231 -5.55 17.04 -10.64
N ALA A 232 -4.26 17.36 -10.71
CA ALA A 232 -3.80 18.74 -10.80
C ALA A 232 -4.33 19.46 -12.06
N ALA A 233 -4.31 18.78 -13.21
CA ALA A 233 -4.80 19.33 -14.48
C ALA A 233 -6.31 19.62 -14.45
N ILE A 234 -7.12 18.69 -13.93
CA ILE A 234 -8.58 18.85 -13.89
C ILE A 234 -9.07 19.75 -12.74
N SER A 235 -8.28 19.92 -11.67
CA SER A 235 -8.60 20.82 -10.56
C SER A 235 -8.76 22.28 -11.00
N THR A 236 -8.05 22.70 -12.06
CA THR A 236 -8.17 24.05 -12.64
C THR A 236 -9.44 24.26 -13.47
N LYS A 237 -10.20 23.19 -13.75
CA LYS A 237 -11.36 23.20 -14.66
C LYS A 237 -12.70 23.02 -13.96
N LEU A 238 -12.71 22.81 -12.64
CA LEU A 238 -13.95 22.76 -11.86
C LEU A 238 -14.22 24.15 -11.25
N PRO A 239 -15.47 24.66 -11.33
CA PRO A 239 -15.85 25.90 -10.65
C PRO A 239 -15.62 25.74 -9.13
N ARG A 240 -15.10 26.80 -8.51
CA ARG A 240 -14.88 26.87 -7.06
C ARG A 240 -16.18 26.82 -6.28
#